data_AF-A0A955E9H0-F1
#
_entry.id   AF-A0A955E9H0-F1
#
_cell.length_a   1.000
_cell.length_b   1.000
_cell.length_c   1.000
_cell.angle_alpha   90.00
_cell.angle_beta   90.00
_cell.angle_gamma   90.00
#
_symmetry.space_group_name_H-M   'P 1'
#
loop_
_entity.id
_entity.type
_entity.pdbx_description
1 polymer ?
#
loop_
_entity_poly.entity_id
_entity_poly.type
_entity_poly.pdbx_seq_one_letter_code
_entity_poly.pdbx_strand_id
1 'polypeptide(L)' 'SKRIGGANYQVPMDVRPHRRRALAFRWILQATRGERGRPMHLRLADEFLAASRREGKAMSTRDQTHRMAEANKAFAHFA' A
#
# COMPACT_ATOMS: atom_id res chain seq x y z
N SER A 1 -9.79 4.74 9.25
CA SER A 1 -10.47 5.99 9.64
C SER A 1 -11.11 5.76 11.00
N LYS A 2 -11.17 6.81 11.83
CA LYS A 2 -11.84 6.79 13.14
C LYS A 2 -12.84 7.95 13.15
N ARG A 3 -14.05 7.71 13.64
CA ARG A 3 -15.08 8.75 13.73
C ARG A 3 -14.97 9.42 15.10
N ILE A 4 -14.73 10.72 15.13
CA ILE A 4 -14.48 11.49 16.35
C ILE A 4 -15.32 12.77 16.25
N GLY A 5 -16.14 13.07 17.26
CA GLY A 5 -16.95 14.30 17.29
C GLY A 5 -17.91 14.49 16.10
N GLY A 6 -18.33 13.40 15.44
CA GLY A 6 -19.22 13.44 14.28
C GLY A 6 -18.54 13.42 12.92
N ALA A 7 -17.24 13.73 12.83
CA ALA A 7 -16.44 13.73 11.59
C ALA A 7 -15.53 12.50 11.46
N ASN A 8 -15.16 12.14 10.22
CA ASN A 8 -14.29 11.00 9.91
C ASN A 8 -12.84 11.45 9.73
N TYR A 9 -11.94 10.99 10.60
CA TYR A 9 -10.53 11.32 10.54
C TYR A 9 -9.68 10.16 10.00
N GLN A 10 -8.65 10.50 9.23
CA GLN A 10 -7.60 9.57 8.84
C GLN A 10 -6.55 9.52 9.96
N VAL A 11 -6.65 8.48 10.80
CA VAL A 11 -5.71 8.25 11.89
C VAL A 11 -4.66 7.23 11.43
N PRO A 12 -3.37 7.61 11.34
CA PRO A 12 -2.31 6.67 11.01
C PRO A 12 -2.09 5.70 12.18
N MET A 13 -1.88 4.42 11.87
CA MET A 13 -1.64 3.37 12.85
C MET A 13 -0.56 2.42 12.36
N ASP A 14 0.23 1.88 13.29
CA ASP A 14 1.27 0.91 12.96
C ASP A 14 0.68 -0.43 12.50
N VAL A 15 1.32 -1.00 11.47
CA VAL A 15 0.90 -2.26 10.90
C VAL A 15 1.66 -3.42 11.57
N ARG A 16 0.90 -4.33 12.20
CA ARG A 16 1.46 -5.56 12.80
C ARG A 16 2.26 -6.38 11.79
N PRO A 17 3.37 -7.05 12.19
CA PRO A 17 4.27 -7.76 11.26
C PRO A 17 3.60 -8.77 10.33
N HIS A 18 2.63 -9.55 10.81
CA HIS A 18 1.89 -10.52 9.97
C HIS A 18 1.13 -9.82 8.82
N ARG A 19 0.55 -8.66 9.12
CA ARG A 19 -0.27 -7.89 8.20
C ARG A 19 0.59 -7.15 7.17
N ARG A 20 1.83 -6.78 7.51
CA ARG A 20 2.78 -6.17 6.56
C ARG A 20 3.03 -7.06 5.34
N ARG A 21 3.31 -8.35 5.56
CA ARG A 21 3.52 -9.32 4.46
C ARG A 21 2.27 -9.49 3.61
N ALA A 22 1.11 -9.63 4.25
CA ALA A 22 -0.16 -9.78 3.55
C ALA A 22 -0.50 -8.55 2.68
N LEU A 23 -0.22 -7.34 3.16
CA LEU A 23 -0.41 -6.10 2.40
C LEU A 23 0.54 -6.04 1.19
N ALA A 24 1.81 -6.39 1.38
CA ALA A 24 2.78 -6.41 0.29
C ALA A 24 2.33 -7.36 -0.84
N PHE A 25 1.95 -8.59 -0.52
CA PHE A 25 1.43 -9.54 -1.52
C PHE A 25 0.14 -9.03 -2.18
N ARG A 26 -0.76 -8.41 -1.42
CA ARG A 26 -2.00 -7.85 -1.95
C ARG A 26 -1.74 -6.75 -2.96
N TRP A 27 -0.82 -5.82 -2.67
CA TRP A 27 -0.48 -4.74 -3.59
C TRP A 27 0.17 -5.25 -4.88
N ILE A 28 1.09 -6.22 -4.80
CA ILE A 28 1.69 -6.85 -5.98
C ILE A 28 0.62 -7.55 -6.84
N LEU A 29 -0.29 -8.31 -6.21
CA LEU A 29 -1.38 -8.97 -6.93
C LEU A 29 -2.37 -7.97 -7.56
N GLN A 30 -2.65 -6.85 -6.91
CA GLN A 30 -3.52 -5.81 -7.46
C GLN A 30 -2.86 -5.08 -8.64
N ALA A 31 -1.59 -4.72 -8.51
CA ALA A 31 -0.81 -4.10 -9.57
C ALA A 31 -0.79 -4.97 -10.83
N THR A 32 -0.44 -6.24 -10.67
CA THR A 32 -0.34 -7.22 -11.77
C THR A 32 -1.69 -7.50 -12.42
N ARG A 33 -2.77 -7.67 -11.64
CA ARG A 33 -4.14 -7.91 -12.16
C ARG A 33 -4.71 -6.70 -12.91
N GLY A 34 -4.30 -5.48 -12.58
CA GLY A 34 -4.74 -4.26 -13.26
C GLY A 34 -4.18 -4.11 -14.68
N GLU A 35 -3.08 -4.80 -15.00
CA GLU A 35 -2.49 -4.79 -16.33
C GLU A 35 -3.19 -5.76 -17.29
N ARG A 36 -3.17 -5.44 -18.60
CA ARG A 36 -3.78 -6.27 -19.66
C ARG A 36 -2.75 -6.51 -20.76
N GLY A 37 -2.96 -7.54 -21.58
CA GLY A 37 -2.17 -7.78 -22.80
C GLY A 37 -1.02 -8.80 -22.69
N ARG A 38 -0.69 -9.29 -21.48
CA ARG A 38 0.31 -10.37 -21.28
C ARG A 38 -0.20 -11.45 -20.31
N PRO A 39 0.26 -12.70 -20.42
CA PRO A 39 0.03 -13.75 -19.42
C PRO A 39 0.37 -13.27 -18.00
N MET A 40 -0.38 -13.78 -17.01
CA MET A 40 -0.23 -13.36 -15.60
C MET A 40 1.17 -13.61 -15.05
N HIS A 41 1.81 -14.73 -15.41
CA HIS A 41 3.14 -15.09 -14.90
C HIS A 41 4.23 -14.12 -15.38
N LEU A 42 4.16 -13.62 -16.62
CA LEU A 42 5.10 -12.62 -17.14
C LEU A 42 4.95 -11.28 -16.42
N ARG A 43 3.71 -10.81 -16.27
CA ARG A 43 3.43 -9.56 -15.53
C ARG A 43 3.89 -9.64 -14.08
N LEU A 44 3.69 -10.81 -13.45
CA LEU A 44 4.14 -11.03 -12.09
C LEU A 44 5.67 -10.98 -11.97
N ALA A 45 6.39 -11.58 -12.92
CA ALA A 45 7.85 -11.50 -12.97
C ALA A 45 8.33 -10.06 -13.18
N ASP A 46 7.70 -9.33 -14.11
CA ASP A 46 8.01 -7.91 -14.38
C ASP A 46 7.80 -7.04 -13.12
N GLU A 47 6.67 -7.21 -12.42
CA GLU A 47 6.37 -6.47 -11.18
C GLU A 47 7.35 -6.84 -10.05
N PHE A 48 7.75 -8.11 -9.92
CA PHE A 48 8.78 -8.49 -8.94
C PHE A 48 10.14 -7.87 -9.26
N LEU A 49 10.53 -7.84 -10.53
CA LEU A 49 11.78 -7.21 -10.95
C LEU A 49 11.74 -5.70 -10.68
N ALA A 50 10.64 -5.02 -11.02
CA ALA A 50 10.45 -3.61 -10.72
C ALA A 50 10.47 -3.33 -9.21
N ALA A 51 9.75 -4.13 -8.42
CA ALA A 51 9.72 -4.00 -6.96
C ALA A 51 11.10 -4.18 -6.32
N SER A 52 11.95 -5.06 -6.87
CA SER A 52 13.34 -5.22 -6.40
C SER A 52 14.18 -3.95 -6.57
N ARG A 53 13.87 -3.15 -7.60
CA ARG A 53 14.49 -1.84 -7.87
C ARG A 53 13.79 -0.68 -7.17
N ARG A 54 12.82 -0.99 -6.29
CA ARG A 54 11.92 -0.03 -5.64
C ARG A 54 11.03 0.76 -6.59
N GLU A 55 10.73 0.19 -7.75
CA GLU A 55 9.89 0.77 -8.79
C GLU A 55 8.59 -0.05 -8.94
N GLY A 56 7.68 0.41 -9.79
CA GLY A 56 6.43 -0.29 -10.08
C GLY A 56 5.22 0.22 -9.30
N LYS A 57 4.04 -0.32 -9.65
CA LYS A 57 2.75 0.17 -9.15
C LYS A 57 2.54 -0.23 -7.68
N ALA A 58 2.98 -1.41 -7.28
CA ALA A 58 2.91 -1.85 -5.89
C ALA A 58 3.75 -0.95 -4.97
N MET A 59 4.94 -0.55 -5.42
CA MET A 59 5.83 0.36 -4.70
C MET A 59 5.27 1.78 -4.60
N SER A 60 4.72 2.30 -5.70
CA SER A 60 4.02 3.60 -5.69
C SER A 60 2.86 3.61 -4.69
N THR A 61 2.09 2.53 -4.61
CA THR A 61 0.99 2.39 -3.62
C THR A 61 1.51 2.43 -2.18
N ARG A 62 2.63 1.74 -1.91
CA ARG A 62 3.31 1.78 -0.60
C ARG A 62 3.72 3.20 -0.26
N ASP A 63 4.39 3.90 -1.17
CA ASP A 63 4.93 5.24 -0.93
C ASP A 63 3.83 6.28 -0.76
N GLN A 64 2.75 6.20 -1.55
CA GLN A 64 1.56 7.03 -1.36
C GLN A 64 0.94 6.80 0.04
N THR A 65 0.87 5.55 0.49
CA THR A 65 0.33 5.21 1.81
C THR A 65 1.20 5.80 2.93
N HIS A 66 2.52 5.71 2.83
CA HIS A 66 3.43 6.33 3.80
C HIS A 66 3.34 7.85 3.80
N ARG A 67 3.33 8.48 2.62
CA ARG A 67 3.18 9.94 2.49
C ARG A 67 1.86 10.43 3.12
N MET A 68 0.77 9.70 2.91
CA MET A 68 -0.53 10.02 3.52
C MET A 68 -0.52 9.83 5.04
N ALA A 69 0.20 8.83 5.54
CA ALA A 69 0.40 8.65 6.98
C ALA A 69 1.22 9.80 7.60
N GLU A 70 2.28 10.25 6.93
CA GLU A 70 3.09 11.39 7.34
C GLU A 70 2.31 12.70 7.36
N ALA A 71 1.50 12.95 6.32
CA ALA A 71 0.63 14.13 6.25
C ALA A 71 -0.39 14.18 7.40
N ASN A 72 -0.86 13.02 7.86
CA ASN A 72 -1.81 12.90 8.96
C ASN A 72 -1.16 12.58 10.32
N LYS A 73 0.17 12.74 10.44
CA LYS A 73 0.92 12.41 11.67
C LYS A 73 0.40 13.18 12.89
N ALA A 74 -0.13 14.39 12.68
CA ALA A 74 -0.76 15.19 13.73
C ALA A 74 -1.91 14.44 14.42
N PHE A 75 -2.64 13.56 13.73
CA PHE A 75 -3.77 12.79 14.28
C PHE A 75 -3.35 11.46 14.92
N ALA A 76 -2.06 11.13 14.98
CA ALA A 76 -1.57 9.87 15.54
C ALA A 76 -1.93 9.70 17.03
N HIS A 77 -2.12 10.80 17.76
CA HIS A 77 -2.55 10.76 19.17
C HIS A 77 -3.98 10.20 19.36
N PHE A 78 -4.77 10.13 18.29
CA PHE A 78 -6.11 9.53 18.33
C PHE A 78 -6.13 8.02 18.07
N ALA A 79 -4.98 7.41 17.76
CA ALA A 79 -4.86 5.97 17.45
C ALA A 79 -5.33 5.11 18.61
#